data_AF-A0A212TPI9-F1
#
_entry.id   AF-A0A212TPI9-F1
#
_cell.length_a   1.000
_cell.length_b   1.000
_cell.length_c   1.000
_cell.angle_alpha   90.00
_cell.angle_beta   90.00
_cell.angle_gamma   90.00
#
_symmetry.space_group_name_H-M   'P 1'
#
loop_
_entity.id
_entity.type
_entity.pdbx_description
1 polymer ?
#
loop_
_entity_poly.entity_id
_entity_poly.type
_entity_poly.pdbx_seq_one_letter_code
_entity_poly.pdbx_strand_id
1 'polypeptide(L)'
;MKKTLFTLAVLLGAVTLSNAQVYQSGYTKSNGTYVEGHYKSTRNSTNTDNYSTQGNTNPYSGSTGYKARDYSQDAYNYGSGKNVQTGSRGGQYYINSNNNKTYVPKRSTTTYPY
;
A
#
# COMPACT_ATOMS: atom_id res chain seq x y z
N MET A 1 -39.87 -8.21 -41.03
CA MET A 1 -39.57 -7.37 -39.84
C MET A 1 -38.15 -7.67 -39.40
N LYS A 2 -37.17 -6.81 -39.68
CA LYS A 2 -35.78 -6.98 -39.26
C LYS A 2 -35.42 -5.83 -38.31
N LYS A 3 -35.81 -5.96 -37.04
CA LYS A 3 -35.41 -5.07 -35.96
C LYS A 3 -34.64 -5.94 -34.98
N THR A 4 -33.32 -5.79 -34.89
CA THR A 4 -32.43 -6.13 -33.74
C THR A 4 -30.99 -6.36 -34.21
N LEU A 5 -30.35 -5.32 -34.73
CA LEU A 5 -28.89 -5.30 -34.84
C LEU A 5 -28.47 -3.85 -34.65
N PHE A 6 -28.23 -3.42 -33.41
CA PHE A 6 -27.34 -2.31 -33.04
C PHE A 6 -27.43 -2.11 -31.51
N THR A 7 -26.86 -3.04 -30.75
CA THR A 7 -26.66 -2.84 -29.30
C THR A 7 -25.47 -3.65 -28.80
N LEU A 8 -24.34 -3.60 -29.52
CA LEU A 8 -23.08 -4.21 -29.06
C LEU A 8 -21.85 -3.29 -29.22
N ALA A 9 -22.04 -2.03 -29.60
CA ALA A 9 -20.94 -1.07 -29.78
C ALA A 9 -20.75 -0.10 -28.59
N VAL A 10 -21.68 -0.08 -27.61
CA VAL A 10 -21.65 0.89 -26.50
C VAL A 10 -20.93 0.36 -25.25
N LEU A 11 -20.60 -0.94 -25.19
CA LEU A 11 -19.98 -1.57 -24.02
C LEU A 11 -18.45 -1.68 -24.06
N LEU A 12 -17.78 -1.30 -25.15
CA LEU A 12 -16.31 -1.38 -25.27
C LEU A 12 -15.56 -0.05 -24.98
N GLY A 13 -16.27 1.04 -24.71
CA GLY A 13 -15.71 2.40 -24.87
C GLY A 13 -14.85 2.98 -23.75
N ALA A 14 -14.75 2.38 -22.57
CA ALA A 14 -13.97 3.00 -21.49
C ALA A 14 -13.46 1.99 -20.45
N VAL A 15 -12.57 1.08 -20.85
CA VAL A 15 -11.65 0.48 -19.88
C VAL A 15 -10.56 1.51 -19.62
N THR A 16 -10.74 2.36 -18.62
CA THR A 16 -9.66 3.23 -18.14
C THR A 16 -8.62 2.35 -17.45
N LEU A 17 -7.50 2.10 -18.12
CA LEU A 17 -6.34 1.45 -17.50
C LEU A 17 -5.78 2.43 -16.45
N SER A 18 -6.20 2.28 -15.19
CA SER A 18 -5.63 3.04 -14.09
C SER A 18 -4.17 2.61 -13.90
N ASN A 19 -3.22 3.49 -14.21
CA ASN A 19 -1.80 3.25 -13.96
C ASN A 19 -1.52 3.45 -12.46
N ALA A 20 -1.64 2.39 -11.67
CA ALA A 20 -1.46 2.39 -10.21
C ALA A 20 0.02 2.42 -9.76
N GLN A 21 0.92 2.98 -10.59
CA GLN A 21 2.35 3.01 -10.34
C GLN A 21 2.96 4.38 -10.66
N VAL A 22 4.00 4.74 -9.91
CA VAL A 22 4.73 6.01 -10.04
C VAL A 22 6.22 5.74 -9.98
N TYR A 23 6.99 6.44 -10.81
CA TYR A 23 8.45 6.38 -10.77
C TYR A 23 8.99 7.29 -9.66
N GLN A 24 9.89 6.75 -8.84
CA GLN A 24 10.67 7.49 -7.86
C GLN A 24 12.07 7.71 -8.40
N SER A 25 12.47 8.97 -8.58
CA SER A 25 13.84 9.31 -8.99
C SER A 25 14.86 8.85 -7.96
N GLY A 26 16.02 8.41 -8.45
CA GLY A 26 17.17 8.08 -7.61
C GLY A 26 17.72 9.30 -6.86
N TYR A 27 18.37 9.04 -5.73
CA TYR A 27 18.90 10.09 -4.85
C TYR A 27 20.06 9.57 -4.00
N THR A 28 20.88 10.49 -3.48
CA THR A 28 21.98 10.17 -2.56
C THR A 28 21.55 10.43 -1.13
N LYS A 29 21.72 9.43 -0.26
CA LYS A 29 21.46 9.57 1.19
C LYS A 29 22.52 10.46 1.85
N SER A 30 22.22 11.00 3.02
CA SER A 30 23.17 11.82 3.79
C SER A 30 24.47 11.11 4.17
N ASN A 31 24.46 9.78 4.24
CA ASN A 31 25.65 8.95 4.47
C ASN A 31 26.43 8.60 3.18
N GLY A 32 26.11 9.24 2.05
CA GLY A 32 26.80 9.05 0.77
C GLY A 32 26.31 7.86 -0.07
N THR A 33 25.41 7.00 0.45
CA THR A 33 24.89 5.86 -0.34
C THR A 33 23.92 6.34 -1.42
N TYR A 34 24.21 6.01 -2.68
CA TYR A 34 23.28 6.23 -3.80
C TYR A 34 22.14 5.20 -3.81
N VAL A 35 20.92 5.67 -4.08
CA VAL A 35 19.72 4.85 -4.27
C VAL A 35 19.26 5.03 -5.71
N GLU A 36 19.19 3.93 -6.45
CA GLU A 36 18.69 3.91 -7.82
C GLU A 36 17.19 4.24 -7.88
N GLY A 37 16.78 4.88 -8.97
CA GLY A 37 15.37 5.13 -9.23
C GLY A 37 14.59 3.84 -9.47
N HIS A 38 13.33 3.80 -9.06
CA HIS A 38 12.51 2.59 -9.16
C HIS A 38 11.03 2.94 -9.23
N TYR A 39 10.23 1.99 -9.71
CA TYR A 39 8.77 2.11 -9.70
C TYR A 39 8.19 1.61 -8.38
N LYS A 40 7.10 2.25 -7.95
CA LYS A 40 6.35 1.94 -6.74
C LYS A 40 4.86 2.09 -6.99
N SER A 41 4.04 1.38 -6.21
CA SER A 41 2.59 1.58 -6.20
C SER A 41 2.22 3.03 -5.85
N THR A 42 1.13 3.51 -6.44
CA THR A 42 0.57 4.85 -6.16
C THR A 42 0.14 4.95 -4.70
N ARG A 43 0.40 6.11 -4.08
CA ARG A 43 0.03 6.32 -2.68
C ARG A 43 -1.50 6.42 -2.55
N ASN A 44 -2.08 5.57 -1.71
CA ASN A 44 -3.46 5.69 -1.24
C ASN A 44 -3.53 5.50 0.30
N SER A 45 -4.73 5.35 0.85
CA SER A 45 -4.95 5.28 2.30
C SER A 45 -4.64 3.92 2.92
N THR A 46 -4.40 2.87 2.14
CA THR A 46 -4.09 1.51 2.61
C THR A 46 -2.79 0.98 2.00
N ASN A 47 -2.26 -0.11 2.53
CA ASN A 47 -1.15 -0.82 1.90
C ASN A 47 -1.58 -2.00 1.02
N THR A 48 -2.87 -2.27 0.87
CA THR A 48 -3.39 -3.52 0.29
C THR A 48 -2.87 -3.83 -1.12
N ASP A 49 -2.68 -2.81 -1.94
CA ASP A 49 -2.22 -2.86 -3.34
C ASP A 49 -0.72 -2.56 -3.51
N ASN A 50 0.00 -2.30 -2.41
CA ASN A 50 1.44 -2.09 -2.48
C ASN A 50 2.17 -3.37 -2.89
N TYR A 51 3.19 -3.26 -3.75
CA TYR A 51 4.01 -4.42 -4.16
C TYR A 51 4.69 -5.15 -2.99
N SER A 52 4.95 -4.45 -1.88
CA SER A 52 5.57 -5.03 -0.68
C SER A 52 4.59 -5.77 0.23
N THR A 53 3.28 -5.69 -0.02
CA THR A 53 2.24 -6.32 0.79
C THR A 53 2.10 -7.80 0.45
N GLN A 54 1.86 -8.60 1.49
CA GLN A 54 1.74 -10.06 1.38
C GLN A 54 0.71 -10.48 0.34
N GLY A 55 1.14 -11.39 -0.55
CA GLY A 55 0.35 -11.90 -1.65
C GLY A 55 0.45 -11.08 -2.95
N ASN A 56 1.05 -9.89 -2.91
CA ASN A 56 1.31 -9.11 -4.12
C ASN A 56 2.71 -9.42 -4.67
N THR A 57 2.88 -9.27 -5.99
CA THR A 57 4.17 -9.42 -6.67
C THR A 57 4.58 -8.09 -7.28
N ASN A 58 5.84 -7.71 -7.09
CA ASN A 58 6.41 -6.57 -7.79
C ASN A 58 6.66 -6.94 -9.26
N PRO A 59 5.99 -6.32 -10.24
CA PRO A 59 6.17 -6.67 -11.65
C PRO A 59 7.57 -6.33 -12.18
N TYR A 60 8.32 -5.46 -11.51
CA TYR A 60 9.65 -5.02 -11.95
C TYR A 60 10.78 -5.91 -11.43
N SER A 61 10.65 -6.45 -10.22
CA SER A 61 11.69 -7.28 -9.60
C SER A 61 11.31 -8.75 -9.50
N GLY A 62 10.06 -9.12 -9.79
CA GLY A 62 9.51 -10.46 -9.58
C GLY A 62 9.37 -10.87 -8.11
N SER A 63 9.72 -9.98 -7.17
CA SER A 63 9.71 -10.29 -5.74
C SER A 63 8.30 -10.28 -5.17
N THR A 64 7.99 -11.24 -4.30
CA THR A 64 6.72 -11.29 -3.57
C THR A 64 6.78 -10.44 -2.31
N GLY A 65 5.73 -9.66 -2.07
CA GLY A 65 5.55 -8.87 -0.85
C GLY A 65 5.35 -9.76 0.38
N TYR A 66 5.73 -9.24 1.54
CA TYR A 66 5.71 -9.95 2.82
C TYR A 66 5.22 -9.09 3.99
N LYS A 67 4.86 -7.82 3.73
CA LYS A 67 4.28 -6.95 4.75
C LYS A 67 2.82 -7.32 4.97
N ALA A 68 2.40 -7.47 6.22
CA ALA A 68 0.99 -7.73 6.51
C ALA A 68 0.09 -6.64 5.91
N ARG A 69 -1.07 -7.07 5.43
CA ARG A 69 -2.10 -6.16 4.90
C ARG A 69 -2.69 -5.36 6.05
N ASP A 70 -2.99 -4.09 5.82
CA ASP A 70 -3.75 -3.27 6.75
C ASP A 70 -5.06 -3.97 7.12
N TYR A 71 -5.42 -3.90 8.39
CA TYR A 71 -6.62 -4.48 9.00
C TYR A 71 -6.72 -6.01 8.90
N SER A 72 -5.61 -6.70 8.63
CA SER A 72 -5.52 -8.16 8.74
C SER A 72 -5.11 -8.60 10.15
N GLN A 73 -5.33 -9.89 10.46
CA GLN A 73 -4.86 -10.48 11.71
C GLN A 73 -3.34 -10.36 11.87
N ASP A 74 -2.59 -10.52 10.77
CA ASP A 74 -1.13 -10.44 10.77
C ASP A 74 -0.61 -9.04 11.12
N ALA A 75 -1.41 -7.98 10.92
CA ALA A 75 -1.05 -6.62 11.30
C ALA A 75 -0.83 -6.47 12.82
N TYR A 76 -1.49 -7.29 13.64
CA TYR A 76 -1.34 -7.26 15.09
C TYR A 76 0.03 -7.78 15.57
N ASN A 77 0.72 -8.57 14.74
CA ASN A 77 2.06 -9.07 15.06
C ASN A 77 3.12 -7.95 14.99
N TYR A 78 2.90 -6.91 14.19
CA TYR A 78 3.86 -5.82 13.97
C TYR A 78 3.89 -4.85 15.15
N GLY A 79 4.94 -4.82 15.96
CA GLY A 79 4.97 -3.95 17.14
C GLY A 79 4.08 -4.49 18.28
N SER A 80 3.96 -5.82 18.37
CA SER A 80 3.36 -6.48 19.53
C SER A 80 4.06 -6.04 20.83
N GLY A 81 3.26 -5.80 21.88
CA GLY A 81 3.74 -5.25 23.15
C GLY A 81 4.19 -3.79 23.14
N LYS A 82 4.01 -3.06 22.02
CA LYS A 82 4.29 -1.61 21.93
C LYS A 82 3.00 -0.79 22.02
N ASN A 83 3.10 0.40 22.60
CA ASN A 83 2.04 1.40 22.53
C ASN A 83 1.99 1.98 21.12
N VAL A 84 1.03 1.51 20.31
CA VAL A 84 0.82 1.96 18.93
C VAL A 84 -0.13 3.15 18.94
N GLN A 85 0.27 4.22 18.26
CA GLN A 85 -0.44 5.48 18.15
C GLN A 85 -0.81 5.75 16.69
N THR A 86 -1.88 6.51 16.47
CA THR A 86 -2.31 6.96 15.14
C THR A 86 -1.87 8.41 14.92
N GLY A 87 -1.14 8.67 13.84
CA GLY A 87 -0.75 10.02 13.44
C GLY A 87 -1.88 10.79 12.75
N SER A 88 -1.71 12.10 12.60
CA SER A 88 -2.68 13.00 11.95
C SER A 88 -3.05 12.61 10.51
N ARG A 89 -2.22 11.81 9.83
CA ARG A 89 -2.45 11.30 8.48
C ARG A 89 -3.00 9.86 8.46
N GLY A 90 -3.44 9.34 9.60
CA GLY A 90 -4.03 8.00 9.74
C GLY A 90 -3.04 6.84 9.80
N GLY A 91 -1.74 7.09 9.60
CA GLY A 91 -0.71 6.05 9.75
C GLY A 91 -0.49 5.67 11.21
N GLN A 92 -0.33 4.37 11.49
CA GLN A 92 -0.05 3.86 12.83
C GLN A 92 1.44 3.61 13.03
N TYR A 93 1.94 3.92 14.23
CA TYR A 93 3.35 3.78 14.58
C TYR A 93 3.56 3.62 16.09
N TYR A 94 4.73 3.16 16.50
CA TYR A 94 5.22 3.27 17.88
C TYR A 94 6.56 3.99 17.92
N ILE A 95 6.97 4.48 19.09
CA ILE A 95 8.32 5.04 19.30
C ILE A 95 9.26 3.91 19.72
N ASN A 96 10.32 3.69 18.93
CA ASN A 96 11.32 2.67 19.24
C ASN A 96 12.35 3.17 20.26
N SER A 97 13.27 2.29 20.69
CA SER A 97 14.32 2.60 21.68
C SER A 97 15.26 3.74 21.25
N ASN A 98 15.34 4.02 19.95
CA ASN A 98 16.15 5.11 19.40
C ASN A 98 15.33 6.41 19.26
N ASN A 99 14.19 6.51 19.93
CA ASN A 99 13.24 7.62 19.87
C ASN A 99 12.69 7.92 18.46
N ASN A 100 12.72 6.94 17.55
CA ASN A 100 12.21 7.09 16.19
C ASN A 100 10.82 6.49 16.02
N LYS A 101 9.99 7.11 15.17
CA LYS A 101 8.70 6.56 14.74
C LYS A 101 8.92 5.33 13.87
N THR A 102 8.41 4.18 14.32
CA THR A 102 8.38 2.94 13.55
C THR A 102 6.95 2.66 13.13
N TYR A 103 6.67 2.80 11.84
CA TYR A 103 5.34 2.60 11.27
C TYR A 103 5.00 1.11 11.18
N VAL A 104 3.74 0.78 11.47
CA VAL A 104 3.19 -0.58 11.41
C VAL A 104 1.97 -0.60 10.48
N PRO A 105 1.62 -1.75 9.89
CA PRO A 105 0.33 -1.91 9.22
C PRO A 105 -0.81 -1.50 10.15
N LYS A 106 -1.81 -0.82 9.60
CA LYS A 106 -2.92 -0.28 10.39
C LYS A 106 -3.73 -1.44 10.95
N ARG A 107 -4.11 -1.33 12.22
CA ARG A 107 -4.97 -2.28 12.92
C ARG A 107 -6.34 -1.66 13.14
N SER A 108 -7.37 -2.49 13.22
CA SER A 108 -8.70 -2.04 13.59
C SER A 108 -8.68 -1.60 15.06
N THR A 109 -9.05 -0.35 15.34
CA THR A 109 -9.36 0.08 16.70
C THR A 109 -10.74 -0.48 17.03
N THR A 110 -10.80 -1.59 17.76
CA THR A 110 -12.07 -2.03 18.36
C THR A 110 -12.39 -1.06 19.49
N THR A 111 -12.94 0.10 19.16
CA THR A 111 -13.63 0.94 20.14
C THR A 111 -15.00 0.32 20.31
N TYR A 112 -15.21 -0.46 21.37
CA TYR A 112 -16.57 -0.73 21.83
C TYR A 112 -17.07 0.56 22.51
N PRO A 113 -18.10 1.24 21.99
CA PRO A 113 -18.81 2.20 22.80
C PRO A 113 -19.55 1.41 23.88
N TYR A 114 -19.15 1.58 25.14
CA TYR A 114 -20.04 1.31 26.27
C TYR A 114 -21.07 2.44 26.36
#